data_AF-A0A7J9VA44-F1
#
_entry.id   AF-A0A7J9VA44-F1
#
_cell.length_a   1.000
_cell.length_b   1.000
_cell.length_c   1.000
_cell.angle_alpha   90.00
_cell.angle_beta   90.00
_cell.angle_gamma   90.00
#
_symmetry.space_group_name_H-M   'P 1'
#
loop_
_entity.id
_entity.type
_entity.pdbx_description
1 polymer ?
#
loop_
_entity_poly.entity_id
_entity_poly.type
_entity_poly.pdbx_seq_one_letter_code
_entity_poly.pdbx_strand_id
1 'polypeptide(L)'
;MTTSPDSSGIPPVSAGPLVRRLAEIGLILTRRVAVLAVLTVRAVLSGRRARTWLLDTITELGPAFIKVAQMLSTRADLLPPRHCRTLAALHETVLPIPARELAPVLERALGPETTRALVVTADHGGTPVASGSIACVYRATLPDRRDVAVKVRRPGIETTLRIDLTIMRRLGGVLKHVPGLRGVPIAEIMTQLGDAVYAQLDFDAERRNLASLRENLVEYKAVRVPEVNDELCTDDVLVMEFLPGLRRRSPDEMTEADRTEAVLTALHAVYQMHFHDGLVHCDLHPGNLALSDVDGNGALDALVANQWENSVLLRNRAPNAGNAAYLRLLRPGAAGGWVDAIGAEVDHEINGETKRAQLYPTNGHAGASGPEVQLALPKGEPTEATITWRDGNGVHQSTVDVQPGHHTVKLDGTAVLR
;
A
#
# COMPACT_ATOMS: atom_id res chain seq x y z
N MET A 1 15.00 16.45 -22.50
CA MET A 1 15.17 15.37 -21.50
C MET A 1 14.97 14.04 -22.22
N THR A 2 16.06 13.34 -22.48
CA THR A 2 16.09 12.02 -23.12
C THR A 2 15.53 10.97 -22.17
N THR A 3 14.38 10.40 -22.49
CA THR A 3 13.84 9.23 -21.80
C THR A 3 14.72 8.03 -22.11
N SER A 4 15.46 7.56 -21.10
CA SER A 4 16.16 6.27 -21.17
C SER A 4 15.12 5.16 -21.39
N PRO A 5 15.27 4.24 -22.36
CA PRO A 5 14.26 3.22 -22.65
C PRO A 5 14.31 2.00 -21.72
N ASP A 6 15.22 1.94 -20.73
CA ASP A 6 15.55 0.68 -20.05
C ASP A 6 15.76 0.86 -18.52
N SER A 7 14.87 1.59 -17.86
CA SER A 7 14.87 1.72 -16.38
C SER A 7 14.07 0.63 -15.69
N SER A 8 13.87 -0.53 -16.34
CA SER A 8 13.05 -1.59 -15.77
C SER A 8 13.89 -2.42 -14.79
N GLY A 9 13.40 -2.61 -13.57
CA GLY A 9 14.08 -3.43 -12.55
C GLY A 9 14.08 -4.94 -12.87
N ILE A 10 13.50 -5.35 -13.99
CA ILE A 10 13.37 -6.76 -14.39
C ILE A 10 14.61 -7.16 -15.22
N PRO A 11 15.37 -8.20 -14.82
CA PRO A 11 16.56 -8.60 -15.54
C PRO A 11 16.23 -9.15 -16.94
N PRO A 12 17.08 -8.86 -17.96
CA PRO A 12 16.80 -9.18 -19.35
C PRO A 12 16.64 -10.68 -19.59
N VAL A 13 15.79 -11.06 -20.53
CA VAL A 13 15.46 -12.46 -20.85
C VAL A 13 16.01 -12.82 -22.22
N SER A 14 16.62 -14.01 -22.34
CA SER A 14 17.13 -14.52 -23.62
C SER A 14 15.99 -14.81 -24.62
N ALA A 15 16.31 -14.79 -25.91
CA ALA A 15 15.31 -14.92 -26.97
C ALA A 15 14.59 -16.30 -26.97
N GLY A 16 15.30 -17.39 -26.64
CA GLY A 16 14.74 -18.75 -26.67
C GLY A 16 13.51 -18.94 -25.78
N PRO A 17 13.61 -18.69 -24.45
CA PRO A 17 12.48 -18.75 -23.53
C PRO A 17 11.32 -17.83 -23.93
N LEU A 18 11.61 -16.63 -24.45
CA LEU A 18 10.58 -15.69 -24.93
C LEU A 18 9.80 -16.27 -26.11
N VAL A 19 10.48 -16.83 -27.12
CA VAL A 19 9.83 -17.42 -28.29
C VAL A 19 8.96 -18.61 -27.90
N ARG A 20 9.49 -19.51 -27.05
CA ARG A 20 8.72 -20.64 -26.52
C ARG A 20 7.46 -20.16 -25.81
N ARG A 21 7.59 -19.17 -24.93
CA ARG A 21 6.46 -18.66 -24.16
C ARG A 21 5.43 -17.95 -25.03
N LEU A 22 5.86 -17.19 -26.04
CA LEU A 22 4.96 -16.60 -27.03
C LEU A 22 4.17 -17.66 -27.81
N ALA A 23 4.81 -18.78 -28.17
CA ALA A 23 4.12 -19.89 -28.81
C ALA A 23 3.08 -20.57 -27.88
N GLU A 24 3.42 -20.75 -26.61
CA GLU A 24 2.49 -21.25 -25.58
C GLU A 24 1.28 -20.33 -25.40
N ILE A 25 1.51 -19.01 -25.26
CA ILE A 25 0.45 -18.00 -25.19
C ILE A 25 -0.42 -18.05 -26.45
N GLY A 26 0.20 -18.10 -27.63
CA GLY A 26 -0.51 -18.23 -28.91
C GLY A 26 -1.44 -19.44 -28.93
N LEU A 27 -0.94 -20.61 -28.52
CA LEU A 27 -1.72 -21.85 -28.45
C LEU A 27 -2.90 -21.74 -27.48
N ILE A 28 -2.67 -21.18 -26.28
CA ILE A 28 -3.73 -20.94 -25.28
C ILE A 28 -4.82 -20.06 -25.88
N LEU A 29 -4.44 -18.93 -26.48
CA LEU A 29 -5.39 -17.99 -27.09
C LEU A 29 -6.15 -18.63 -28.26
N THR A 30 -5.48 -19.34 -29.17
CA THR A 30 -6.11 -20.04 -30.28
C THR A 30 -7.13 -21.07 -29.79
N ARG A 31 -6.78 -21.88 -28.78
CA ARG A 31 -7.70 -22.87 -28.18
C ARG A 31 -8.91 -22.18 -27.56
N ARG A 32 -8.70 -21.11 -26.79
CA ARG A 32 -9.75 -20.35 -26.13
C ARG A 32 -10.69 -19.66 -27.13
N VAL A 33 -10.17 -19.12 -28.22
CA VAL A 33 -10.96 -18.52 -29.31
C VAL A 33 -11.74 -19.60 -30.08
N ALA A 34 -11.15 -20.77 -30.33
CA ALA A 34 -11.84 -21.89 -30.98
C ALA A 34 -13.06 -22.36 -30.16
N VAL A 35 -12.94 -22.44 -28.83
CA VAL A 35 -14.08 -22.74 -27.94
C VAL A 35 -15.19 -21.69 -28.07
N LEU A 36 -14.85 -20.41 -28.19
CA LEU A 36 -15.85 -19.35 -28.44
C LEU A 36 -16.51 -19.47 -29.82
N ALA A 37 -15.76 -19.85 -30.85
CA ALA A 37 -16.28 -20.00 -32.21
C ALA A 37 -17.26 -21.18 -32.33
N VAL A 38 -17.00 -22.28 -31.60
CA VAL A 38 -17.90 -23.45 -31.51
C VAL A 38 -19.15 -23.14 -30.71
N LEU A 39 -19.04 -22.35 -29.65
CA LEU A 39 -20.17 -21.86 -28.85
C LEU A 39 -20.84 -20.65 -29.54
N THR A 40 -21.58 -20.90 -30.65
CA THR A 40 -22.36 -19.93 -31.45
C THR A 40 -22.26 -18.44 -31.06
N VAL A 41 -21.84 -17.59 -32.00
CA VAL A 41 -21.69 -16.12 -31.87
C VAL A 41 -22.83 -15.39 -31.10
N ARG A 42 -24.08 -15.89 -31.14
CA ARG A 42 -25.22 -15.38 -30.34
C ARG A 42 -25.13 -15.62 -28.83
N ALA A 43 -24.47 -16.69 -28.39
CA ALA A 43 -24.27 -17.05 -26.98
C ALA A 43 -23.14 -16.25 -26.31
N VAL A 44 -22.14 -15.82 -27.08
CA VAL A 44 -21.01 -14.99 -26.63
C VAL A 44 -21.46 -13.56 -26.24
N LEU A 45 -22.58 -13.10 -26.82
CA LEU A 45 -23.24 -11.83 -26.45
C LEU A 45 -23.92 -11.88 -25.07
N SER A 46 -24.01 -13.04 -24.42
CA SER A 46 -24.38 -13.09 -23.01
C SER A 46 -23.18 -12.67 -22.15
N GLY A 47 -23.30 -11.52 -21.47
CA GLY A 47 -22.20 -10.95 -20.68
C GLY A 47 -21.61 -11.86 -19.59
N ARG A 48 -22.27 -12.98 -19.23
CA ARG A 48 -21.73 -13.99 -18.30
C ARG A 48 -20.69 -14.91 -18.93
N ARG A 49 -20.89 -15.35 -20.17
CA ARG A 49 -19.95 -16.29 -20.83
C ARG A 49 -18.65 -15.61 -21.22
N ALA A 50 -18.72 -14.35 -21.66
CA ALA A 50 -17.53 -13.53 -21.94
C ALA A 50 -16.66 -13.30 -20.69
N ARG A 51 -17.28 -13.10 -19.52
CA ARG A 51 -16.57 -12.97 -18.23
C ARG A 51 -15.85 -14.26 -17.85
N THR A 52 -16.55 -15.38 -17.90
CA THR A 52 -15.97 -16.69 -17.56
C THR A 52 -14.80 -17.01 -18.48
N TRP A 53 -14.97 -16.79 -19.79
CA TRP A 53 -13.91 -16.97 -20.77
C TRP A 53 -12.67 -16.11 -20.46
N LEU A 54 -12.86 -14.84 -20.10
CA LEU A 54 -11.76 -13.94 -19.75
C LEU A 54 -11.00 -14.45 -18.52
N LEU A 55 -11.72 -14.82 -17.46
CA LEU A 55 -11.12 -15.29 -16.22
C LEU A 55 -10.36 -16.60 -16.43
N ASP A 56 -10.94 -17.56 -17.14
CA ASP A 56 -10.27 -18.82 -17.43
C ASP A 56 -9.04 -18.63 -18.32
N THR A 57 -9.11 -17.69 -19.28
CA THR A 57 -7.97 -17.37 -20.15
C THR A 57 -6.84 -16.76 -19.34
N ILE A 58 -7.12 -15.78 -18.48
CA ILE A 58 -6.10 -15.18 -17.60
C ILE A 58 -5.50 -16.23 -16.66
N THR A 59 -6.34 -17.09 -16.09
CA THR A 59 -5.91 -18.17 -15.19
C THR A 59 -4.96 -19.14 -15.91
N GLU A 60 -5.27 -19.50 -17.15
CA GLU A 60 -4.44 -20.40 -17.95
C GLU A 60 -3.15 -19.75 -18.45
N LEU A 61 -3.18 -18.44 -18.76
CA LEU A 61 -1.97 -17.69 -19.08
C LEU A 61 -1.00 -17.67 -17.90
N GLY A 62 -1.51 -17.73 -16.67
CA GLY A 62 -0.73 -18.06 -15.49
C GLY A 62 -0.42 -16.87 -14.58
N PRO A 63 0.50 -17.05 -13.61
CA PRO A 63 0.65 -16.17 -12.45
C PRO A 63 0.86 -14.69 -12.74
N ALA A 64 1.68 -14.34 -13.74
CA ALA A 64 1.95 -12.94 -14.10
C ALA A 64 0.65 -12.24 -14.54
N PHE A 65 -0.12 -12.90 -15.41
CA PHE A 65 -1.37 -12.37 -15.95
C PHE A 65 -2.44 -12.27 -14.87
N ILE A 66 -2.52 -13.26 -13.98
CA ILE A 66 -3.41 -13.22 -12.81
C ILE A 66 -3.07 -11.99 -11.94
N LYS A 67 -1.79 -11.78 -11.59
CA LYS A 67 -1.41 -10.67 -10.71
C LYS A 67 -1.65 -9.30 -11.37
N VAL A 68 -1.31 -9.14 -12.64
CA VAL A 68 -1.60 -7.89 -13.37
C VAL A 68 -3.11 -7.64 -13.45
N ALA A 69 -3.92 -8.67 -13.67
CA ALA A 69 -5.37 -8.54 -13.71
C ALA A 69 -5.98 -8.21 -12.33
N GLN A 70 -5.45 -8.80 -11.26
CA GLN A 70 -5.80 -8.46 -9.88
C GLN A 70 -5.51 -6.98 -9.58
N MET A 71 -4.32 -6.49 -9.96
CA MET A 71 -4.00 -5.06 -9.81
C MET A 71 -4.89 -4.15 -10.66
N LEU A 72 -5.23 -4.54 -11.89
CA LEU A 72 -6.17 -3.79 -12.72
C LEU A 72 -7.60 -3.80 -12.16
N SER A 73 -7.95 -4.79 -11.34
CA SER A 73 -9.28 -4.90 -10.74
C SER A 73 -9.59 -3.76 -9.76
N THR A 74 -8.57 -3.14 -9.17
CA THR A 74 -8.72 -2.00 -8.26
C THR A 74 -8.66 -0.65 -8.98
N ARG A 75 -8.32 -0.64 -10.27
CA ARG A 75 -8.11 0.57 -11.09
C ARG A 75 -9.37 0.97 -11.86
N ALA A 76 -10.40 1.42 -11.13
CA ALA A 76 -11.63 1.93 -11.74
C ALA A 76 -11.43 3.20 -12.59
N ASP A 77 -10.29 3.87 -12.42
CA ASP A 77 -9.79 4.95 -13.27
C ASP A 77 -9.33 4.47 -14.66
N LEU A 78 -8.86 3.22 -14.76
CA LEU A 78 -8.39 2.62 -16.02
C LEU A 78 -9.45 1.74 -16.69
N LEU A 79 -10.28 1.06 -15.90
CA LEU A 79 -11.27 0.09 -16.38
C LEU A 79 -12.67 0.43 -15.87
N PRO A 80 -13.72 0.27 -16.71
CA PRO A 80 -15.08 0.40 -16.24
C PRO A 80 -15.37 -0.56 -15.07
N PRO A 81 -16.15 -0.15 -14.04
CA PRO A 81 -16.37 -0.94 -12.82
C PRO A 81 -16.85 -2.38 -13.03
N ARG A 82 -17.54 -2.64 -14.15
CA ARG A 82 -17.97 -4.00 -14.53
C ARG A 82 -16.80 -4.96 -14.78
N HIS A 83 -15.69 -4.46 -15.36
CA HIS A 83 -14.50 -5.26 -15.64
C HIS A 83 -13.68 -5.41 -14.36
N CYS A 84 -13.56 -4.36 -13.56
CA CYS A 84 -12.97 -4.41 -12.23
C CYS A 84 -13.57 -5.55 -11.38
N ARG A 85 -14.90 -5.58 -11.25
CA ARG A 85 -15.60 -6.66 -10.54
C ARG A 85 -15.38 -8.06 -11.13
N THR A 86 -15.20 -8.14 -12.46
CA THR A 86 -14.95 -9.42 -13.11
C THR A 86 -13.56 -9.91 -12.73
N LEU A 87 -12.53 -9.07 -12.89
CA LEU A 87 -11.15 -9.40 -12.57
C LEU A 87 -10.92 -9.63 -11.07
N ALA A 88 -11.72 -8.99 -10.20
CA ALA A 88 -11.66 -9.20 -8.75
C ALA A 88 -11.90 -10.67 -8.37
N ALA A 89 -12.66 -11.44 -9.17
CA ALA A 89 -12.87 -12.86 -8.94
C ALA A 89 -11.55 -13.69 -9.03
N LEU A 90 -10.49 -13.15 -9.64
CA LEU A 90 -9.18 -13.80 -9.69
C LEU A 90 -8.44 -13.80 -8.35
N HIS A 91 -8.87 -13.01 -7.36
CA HIS A 91 -8.28 -13.07 -6.01
C HIS A 91 -8.61 -14.37 -5.27
N GLU A 92 -9.64 -15.10 -5.71
CA GLU A 92 -10.15 -16.30 -5.02
C GLU A 92 -9.71 -17.62 -5.66
N THR A 93 -9.03 -17.58 -6.82
CA THR A 93 -8.87 -18.76 -7.71
C THR A 93 -7.44 -19.29 -7.87
N VAL A 94 -6.61 -19.20 -6.84
CA VAL A 94 -5.21 -19.65 -6.94
C VAL A 94 -4.99 -20.98 -6.23
N LEU A 95 -4.61 -22.02 -7.00
CA LEU A 95 -4.31 -23.34 -6.47
C LEU A 95 -3.05 -23.35 -5.58
N PRO A 96 -3.02 -24.11 -4.48
CA PRO A 96 -1.88 -24.18 -3.56
C PRO A 96 -0.63 -24.77 -4.24
N ILE A 97 0.56 -24.55 -3.65
CA ILE A 97 1.77 -25.29 -4.06
C ILE A 97 1.55 -26.77 -3.72
N PRO A 98 1.77 -27.70 -4.67
CA PRO A 98 1.67 -29.14 -4.39
C PRO A 98 2.60 -29.53 -3.25
N ALA A 99 2.12 -30.37 -2.32
CA ALA A 99 2.91 -30.80 -1.15
C ALA A 99 4.30 -31.38 -1.51
N ARG A 100 4.39 -32.09 -2.65
CA ARG A 100 5.64 -32.63 -3.20
C ARG A 100 6.69 -31.58 -3.57
N GLU A 101 6.26 -30.35 -3.85
CA GLU A 101 7.14 -29.23 -4.23
C GLU A 101 7.45 -28.33 -3.03
N LEU A 102 6.58 -28.31 -2.02
CA LEU A 102 6.73 -27.48 -0.82
C LEU A 102 7.95 -27.89 0.02
N ALA A 103 8.07 -29.16 0.38
CA ALA A 103 9.17 -29.63 1.23
C ALA A 103 10.56 -29.35 0.62
N PRO A 104 10.82 -29.64 -0.68
CA PRO A 104 12.08 -29.27 -1.30
C PRO A 104 12.39 -27.76 -1.30
N VAL A 105 11.37 -26.89 -1.36
CA VAL A 105 11.60 -25.43 -1.27
C VAL A 105 12.03 -25.06 0.14
N LEU A 106 11.31 -25.54 1.16
CA LEU A 106 11.63 -25.27 2.56
C LEU A 106 13.02 -25.81 2.93
N GLU A 107 13.35 -27.03 2.52
CA GLU A 107 14.67 -27.63 2.80
C GLU A 107 15.82 -26.87 2.15
N ARG A 108 15.64 -26.35 0.93
CA ARG A 108 16.66 -25.52 0.28
C ARG A 108 16.81 -24.16 0.96
N ALA A 109 15.71 -23.56 1.39
CA ALA A 109 15.71 -22.24 2.00
C ALA A 109 16.22 -22.27 3.45
N LEU A 110 15.67 -23.15 4.29
CA LEU A 110 15.89 -23.17 5.74
C LEU A 110 16.89 -24.24 6.19
N GLY A 111 17.24 -25.17 5.30
CA GLY A 111 18.03 -26.36 5.62
C GLY A 111 17.16 -27.53 6.12
N PRO A 112 17.67 -28.78 6.03
CA PRO A 112 16.90 -29.97 6.40
C PRO A 112 16.53 -30.05 7.88
N GLU A 113 17.39 -29.56 8.78
CA GLU A 113 17.16 -29.62 10.23
C GLU A 113 16.07 -28.65 10.67
N THR A 114 16.18 -27.38 10.27
CA THR A 114 15.17 -26.35 10.52
C THR A 114 13.82 -26.72 9.92
N THR A 115 13.81 -27.25 8.69
CA THR A 115 12.57 -27.69 8.04
C THR A 115 11.88 -28.83 8.79
N ARG A 116 12.66 -29.78 9.34
CA ARG A 116 12.11 -30.86 10.18
C ARG A 116 11.58 -30.36 11.51
N ALA A 117 12.20 -29.32 12.07
CA ALA A 117 11.81 -28.70 13.32
C ALA A 117 10.58 -27.77 13.17
N LEU A 118 10.36 -27.23 11.98
CA LEU A 118 9.20 -26.43 11.61
C LEU A 118 8.03 -27.35 11.25
N VAL A 119 7.15 -27.61 12.22
CA VAL A 119 5.98 -28.45 11.98
C VAL A 119 4.92 -27.63 11.26
N VAL A 120 4.86 -27.72 9.93
CA VAL A 120 3.74 -27.17 9.16
C VAL A 120 2.46 -27.85 9.63
N THR A 121 1.63 -27.13 10.40
CA THR A 121 0.46 -27.70 11.08
C THR A 121 -0.51 -28.22 10.05
N ALA A 122 -0.59 -29.55 9.97
CA ALA A 122 -1.37 -30.30 9.01
C ALA A 122 -2.84 -30.43 9.41
N ASP A 123 -3.43 -29.45 10.11
CA ASP A 123 -4.87 -29.47 10.44
C ASP A 123 -5.76 -29.64 9.19
N HIS A 124 -5.19 -29.47 7.98
CA HIS A 124 -5.85 -29.73 6.70
C HIS A 124 -4.95 -30.49 5.69
N GLY A 125 -4.04 -31.36 6.14
CA GLY A 125 -3.24 -32.20 5.22
C GLY A 125 -2.28 -31.42 4.30
N GLY A 126 -1.67 -30.33 4.78
CA GLY A 126 -0.75 -29.50 3.99
C GLY A 126 -1.43 -28.43 3.14
N THR A 127 -2.70 -28.09 3.43
CA THR A 127 -3.40 -26.99 2.76
C THR A 127 -2.90 -25.63 3.29
N PRO A 128 -2.53 -24.67 2.43
CA PRO A 128 -2.10 -23.35 2.87
C PRO A 128 -3.24 -22.55 3.49
N VAL A 129 -2.89 -21.65 4.41
CA VAL A 129 -3.77 -20.60 4.97
C VAL A 129 -4.23 -19.65 3.87
N ALA A 130 -3.30 -19.31 2.95
CA ALA A 130 -3.58 -18.45 1.82
C ALA A 130 -2.77 -18.90 0.60
N SER A 131 -3.36 -18.79 -0.58
CA SER A 131 -2.70 -19.11 -1.84
C SER A 131 -2.76 -17.91 -2.77
N GLY A 132 -1.59 -17.36 -3.10
CA GLY A 132 -1.41 -16.27 -4.05
C GLY A 132 -0.68 -16.73 -5.30
N SER A 133 -0.75 -15.93 -6.37
CA SER A 133 -0.12 -16.25 -7.66
C SER A 133 1.41 -16.33 -7.57
N ILE A 134 2.04 -15.63 -6.62
CA ILE A 134 3.50 -15.59 -6.44
C ILE A 134 3.97 -16.47 -5.27
N ALA A 135 3.18 -16.54 -4.21
CA ALA A 135 3.54 -17.22 -2.97
C ALA A 135 2.32 -17.90 -2.33
N CYS A 136 2.55 -18.87 -1.45
CA CYS A 136 1.54 -19.47 -0.59
C CYS A 136 1.93 -19.28 0.87
N VAL A 137 0.97 -19.09 1.76
CA VAL A 137 1.20 -18.95 3.20
C VAL A 137 0.68 -20.17 3.92
N TYR A 138 1.53 -20.78 4.73
CA TYR A 138 1.24 -21.95 5.54
C TYR A 138 1.29 -21.58 7.01
N ARG A 139 0.45 -22.21 7.84
CA ARG A 139 0.63 -22.16 9.30
C ARG A 139 1.63 -23.23 9.69
N ALA A 140 2.57 -22.88 10.56
CA ALA A 140 3.50 -23.81 11.16
C ALA A 140 3.70 -23.49 12.64
N THR A 141 4.23 -24.46 13.39
CA THR A 141 4.57 -24.30 14.80
C THR A 141 6.08 -24.46 14.97
N LEU A 142 6.69 -23.51 15.66
CA LEU A 142 8.11 -23.52 16.01
C LEU A 142 8.41 -24.51 17.17
N PRO A 143 9.68 -24.90 17.38
CA PRO A 143 10.06 -25.78 18.48
C PRO A 143 9.69 -25.27 19.89
N ASP A 144 9.60 -23.94 20.04
CA ASP A 144 9.16 -23.27 21.27
C ASP A 144 7.63 -23.16 21.40
N ARG A 145 6.87 -23.81 20.50
CA ARG A 145 5.40 -23.87 20.43
C ARG A 145 4.71 -22.58 19.99
N ARG A 146 5.43 -21.58 19.50
CA ARG A 146 4.81 -20.41 18.86
C ARG A 146 4.31 -20.76 17.47
N ASP A 147 3.12 -20.27 17.11
CA ASP A 147 2.58 -20.40 15.77
C ASP A 147 3.10 -19.28 14.85
N VAL A 148 3.49 -19.67 13.65
CA VAL A 148 4.03 -18.78 12.61
C VAL A 148 3.33 -18.98 11.27
N ALA A 149 3.20 -17.89 10.52
CA ALA A 149 2.84 -17.89 9.12
C ALA A 149 4.13 -17.98 8.28
N VAL A 150 4.21 -18.99 7.44
CA VAL A 150 5.34 -19.29 6.56
C VAL A 150 4.92 -19.02 5.12
N LYS A 151 5.33 -17.87 4.60
CA LYS A 151 5.07 -17.46 3.21
C LYS A 151 6.19 -18.00 2.32
N VAL A 152 5.82 -18.88 1.41
CA VAL A 152 6.73 -19.64 0.53
C VAL A 152 6.54 -19.18 -0.90
N ARG A 153 7.64 -18.75 -1.53
CA ARG A 153 7.67 -18.37 -2.95
C ARG A 153 7.45 -19.59 -3.82
N ARG A 154 6.65 -19.45 -4.89
CA ARG A 154 6.41 -20.56 -5.82
C ARG A 154 7.69 -20.96 -6.56
N PRO A 155 8.00 -22.27 -6.67
CA PRO A 155 9.17 -22.71 -7.45
C PRO A 155 9.14 -22.18 -8.89
N GLY A 156 10.26 -21.61 -9.36
CA GLY A 156 10.41 -21.15 -10.75
C GLY A 156 9.60 -19.91 -11.13
N ILE A 157 8.93 -19.27 -10.16
CA ILE A 157 8.05 -18.12 -10.43
C ILE A 157 8.81 -16.92 -10.97
N GLU A 158 10.03 -16.66 -10.49
CA GLU A 158 10.84 -15.53 -10.95
C GLU A 158 11.08 -15.61 -12.46
N THR A 159 11.50 -16.77 -12.96
CA THR A 159 11.76 -16.96 -14.39
C THR A 159 10.48 -16.76 -15.19
N THR A 160 9.36 -17.30 -14.70
CA THR A 160 8.04 -17.14 -15.33
C THR A 160 7.64 -15.67 -15.41
N LEU A 161 7.73 -14.93 -14.30
CA LEU A 161 7.41 -13.51 -14.24
C LEU A 161 8.31 -12.69 -15.16
N ARG A 162 9.63 -12.93 -15.18
CA ARG A 162 10.55 -12.21 -16.06
C ARG A 162 10.15 -12.34 -17.53
N ILE A 163 9.85 -13.57 -17.97
CA ILE A 163 9.45 -13.85 -19.35
C ILE A 163 8.11 -13.16 -19.66
N ASP A 164 7.09 -13.41 -18.84
CA ASP A 164 5.72 -12.93 -19.08
C ASP A 164 5.63 -11.39 -19.04
N LEU A 165 6.29 -10.75 -18.07
CA LEU A 165 6.31 -9.29 -17.94
C LEU A 165 7.10 -8.64 -19.09
N THR A 166 8.17 -9.28 -19.58
CA THR A 166 8.87 -8.84 -20.79
C THR A 166 7.94 -8.88 -22.01
N ILE A 167 7.17 -9.96 -22.17
CA ILE A 167 6.20 -10.09 -23.26
C ILE A 167 5.11 -9.01 -23.16
N MET A 168 4.55 -8.81 -21.97
CA MET A 168 3.52 -7.80 -21.70
C MET A 168 4.00 -6.38 -22.03
N ARG A 169 5.24 -6.03 -21.66
CA ARG A 169 5.83 -4.72 -21.99
C ARG A 169 5.99 -4.51 -23.48
N ARG A 170 6.54 -5.50 -24.18
CA ARG A 170 6.67 -5.46 -25.65
C ARG A 170 5.30 -5.29 -26.31
N LEU A 171 4.29 -6.01 -25.82
CA LEU A 171 2.91 -5.89 -26.30
C LEU A 171 2.33 -4.48 -26.03
N GLY A 172 2.56 -3.91 -24.85
CA GLY A 172 2.16 -2.53 -24.53
C GLY A 172 2.78 -1.51 -25.50
N GLY A 173 4.05 -1.70 -25.87
CA GLY A 173 4.75 -0.90 -26.86
C GLY A 173 4.17 -1.01 -28.28
N VAL A 174 3.52 -2.12 -28.63
CA VAL A 174 2.80 -2.30 -29.90
C VAL A 174 1.40 -1.70 -29.81
N LEU A 175 0.67 -1.97 -28.71
CA LEU A 175 -0.72 -1.55 -28.50
C LEU A 175 -0.92 -0.03 -28.52
N LYS A 176 0.12 0.77 -28.19
CA LYS A 176 0.06 2.23 -28.30
C LYS A 176 -0.28 2.75 -29.72
N HIS A 177 -0.09 1.93 -30.75
CA HIS A 177 -0.37 2.31 -32.14
C HIS A 177 -1.81 1.99 -32.58
N VAL A 178 -2.56 1.23 -31.77
CA VAL A 178 -3.95 0.82 -32.07
C VAL A 178 -4.87 2.03 -31.99
N PRO A 179 -5.64 2.36 -33.05
CA PRO A 179 -6.45 3.58 -33.13
C PRO A 179 -7.38 3.84 -31.93
N GLY A 180 -8.04 2.80 -31.41
CA GLY A 180 -8.95 2.91 -30.26
C GLY A 180 -8.27 3.05 -28.90
N LEU A 181 -6.95 2.98 -28.86
CA LEU A 181 -6.13 3.09 -27.64
C LEU A 181 -5.14 4.26 -27.73
N ARG A 182 -5.21 5.06 -28.81
CA ARG A 182 -4.39 6.26 -28.98
C ARG A 182 -4.76 7.27 -27.89
N GLY A 183 -3.75 7.74 -27.15
CA GLY A 183 -3.92 8.67 -26.03
C GLY A 183 -3.93 8.00 -24.66
N VAL A 184 -4.01 6.68 -24.57
CA VAL A 184 -3.82 5.94 -23.31
C VAL A 184 -2.34 5.55 -23.21
N PRO A 185 -1.65 5.85 -22.10
CA PRO A 185 -0.24 5.50 -21.90
C PRO A 185 -0.08 4.01 -21.54
N ILE A 186 -0.57 3.10 -22.39
CA ILE A 186 -0.61 1.65 -22.13
C ILE A 186 0.79 1.09 -21.88
N ALA A 187 1.79 1.53 -22.64
CA ALA A 187 3.16 1.06 -22.45
C ALA A 187 3.70 1.40 -21.05
N GLU A 188 3.39 2.61 -20.55
CA GLU A 188 3.80 3.05 -19.21
C GLU A 188 3.04 2.30 -18.13
N ILE A 189 1.71 2.16 -18.28
CA ILE A 189 0.87 1.37 -17.37
C ILE A 189 1.37 -0.07 -17.26
N MET A 190 1.64 -0.73 -18.39
CA MET A 190 2.15 -2.11 -18.39
C MET A 190 3.56 -2.22 -17.80
N THR A 191 4.38 -1.18 -17.96
CA THR A 191 5.72 -1.13 -17.36
C THR A 191 5.62 -1.03 -15.84
N GLN A 192 4.84 -0.06 -15.34
CA GLN A 192 4.61 0.19 -13.91
C GLN A 192 3.94 -1.01 -13.22
N LEU A 193 2.87 -1.56 -13.81
CA LEU A 193 2.25 -2.78 -13.28
C LEU A 193 3.24 -3.94 -13.27
N GLY A 194 4.05 -4.09 -14.32
CA GLY A 194 5.06 -5.14 -14.37
C GLY A 194 6.15 -4.97 -13.30
N ASP A 195 6.65 -3.76 -13.09
CA ASP A 195 7.65 -3.49 -12.03
C ASP A 195 7.04 -3.77 -10.64
N ALA A 196 5.80 -3.35 -10.41
CA ALA A 196 5.10 -3.62 -9.15
C ALA A 196 4.87 -5.12 -8.90
N VAL A 197 4.49 -5.89 -9.93
CA VAL A 197 4.37 -7.36 -9.82
C VAL A 197 5.73 -8.01 -9.58
N TYR A 198 6.78 -7.56 -10.26
CA TYR A 198 8.11 -8.14 -10.09
C TYR A 198 8.71 -7.84 -8.71
N ALA A 199 8.46 -6.64 -8.16
CA ALA A 199 8.86 -6.27 -6.81
C ALA A 199 8.28 -7.19 -5.73
N GLN A 200 7.18 -7.92 -6.02
CA GLN A 200 6.61 -8.89 -5.08
C GLN A 200 7.48 -10.14 -4.86
N LEU A 201 8.53 -10.34 -5.65
CA LEU A 201 9.50 -11.42 -5.44
C LEU A 201 10.52 -11.13 -4.34
N ASP A 202 10.64 -9.87 -3.93
CA ASP A 202 11.60 -9.41 -2.92
C ASP A 202 10.99 -9.53 -1.52
N PHE A 203 11.16 -10.71 -0.92
CA PHE A 203 10.73 -10.96 0.45
C PHE A 203 11.56 -10.21 1.49
N ASP A 204 12.79 -9.80 1.18
CA ASP A 204 13.57 -8.96 2.08
C ASP A 204 13.01 -7.54 2.18
N ALA A 205 12.58 -6.96 1.06
CA ALA A 205 11.84 -5.71 1.06
C ALA A 205 10.55 -5.83 1.88
N GLU A 206 9.80 -6.93 1.71
CA GLU A 206 8.58 -7.17 2.47
C GLU A 206 8.85 -7.31 3.98
N ARG A 207 9.89 -8.06 4.34
CA ARG A 207 10.38 -8.24 5.72
C ARG A 207 10.69 -6.89 6.38
N ARG A 208 11.48 -6.05 5.70
CA ARG A 208 11.83 -4.70 6.17
C ARG A 208 10.61 -3.78 6.27
N ASN A 209 9.66 -3.91 5.36
CA ASN A 209 8.42 -3.14 5.40
C ASN A 209 7.56 -3.53 6.61
N LEU A 210 7.39 -4.83 6.88
CA LEU A 210 6.67 -5.30 8.08
C LEU A 210 7.32 -4.82 9.36
N ALA A 211 8.64 -4.93 9.49
CA ALA A 211 9.37 -4.44 10.64
C ALA A 211 9.17 -2.92 10.85
N SER A 212 9.28 -2.14 9.76
CA SER A 212 9.07 -0.68 9.81
C SER A 212 7.64 -0.32 10.20
N LEU A 213 6.65 -1.05 9.68
CA LEU A 213 5.25 -0.81 9.99
C LEU A 213 4.90 -1.19 11.44
N ARG A 214 5.47 -2.29 11.94
CA ARG A 214 5.28 -2.72 13.33
C ARG A 214 5.86 -1.70 14.31
N GLU A 215 7.06 -1.20 14.03
CA GLU A 215 7.68 -0.12 14.81
C GLU A 215 6.81 1.14 14.78
N ASN A 216 6.30 1.51 13.60
CA ASN A 216 5.49 2.70 13.40
C ASN A 216 4.17 2.69 14.19
N LEU A 217 3.55 1.52 14.30
CA LEU A 217 2.20 1.38 14.88
C LEU A 217 2.21 0.77 16.29
N VAL A 218 3.38 0.67 16.94
CA VAL A 218 3.54 -0.01 18.24
C VAL A 218 2.67 0.58 19.37
N GLU A 219 2.44 1.89 19.35
CA GLU A 219 1.61 2.60 20.35
C GLU A 219 0.10 2.42 20.09
N TYR A 220 -0.28 2.01 18.88
CA TYR A 220 -1.68 1.84 18.48
C TYR A 220 -2.12 0.40 18.66
N LYS A 221 -2.50 0.04 19.89
CA LYS A 221 -2.89 -1.34 20.25
C LYS A 221 -4.02 -1.94 19.41
N ALA A 222 -4.92 -1.11 18.90
CA ALA A 222 -6.01 -1.51 18.00
C ALA A 222 -5.51 -1.93 16.60
N VAL A 223 -4.23 -1.74 16.30
CA VAL A 223 -3.60 -2.19 15.06
C VAL A 223 -2.54 -3.24 15.36
N ARG A 224 -2.69 -4.43 14.77
CA ARG A 224 -1.71 -5.51 14.90
C ARG A 224 -0.98 -5.74 13.59
N VAL A 225 0.34 -5.67 13.66
CA VAL A 225 1.27 -5.99 12.57
C VAL A 225 2.06 -7.23 12.99
N PRO A 226 2.12 -8.31 12.21
CA PRO A 226 2.79 -9.54 12.63
C PRO A 226 4.29 -9.31 12.83
N GLU A 227 4.85 -9.90 13.89
CA GLU A 227 6.29 -9.91 14.11
C GLU A 227 7.01 -10.80 13.11
N VAL A 228 8.08 -10.31 12.50
CA VAL A 228 8.91 -11.11 11.59
C VAL A 228 9.87 -11.98 12.40
N ASN A 229 10.06 -13.23 12.00
CA ASN A 229 11.13 -14.08 12.50
C ASN A 229 12.34 -13.99 11.56
N ASP A 230 13.22 -13.02 11.82
CA ASP A 230 14.35 -12.71 10.92
C ASP A 230 15.29 -13.89 10.69
N GLU A 231 15.51 -14.73 11.70
CA GLU A 231 16.41 -15.90 11.63
C GLU A 231 15.93 -16.97 10.63
N LEU A 232 14.62 -17.01 10.36
CA LEU A 232 14.00 -17.97 9.46
C LEU A 232 13.60 -17.35 8.12
N CYS A 233 13.94 -16.09 7.86
CA CYS A 233 13.66 -15.41 6.61
C CYS A 233 14.79 -15.61 5.59
N THR A 234 14.41 -15.83 4.33
CA THR A 234 15.31 -16.02 3.18
C THR A 234 14.68 -15.40 1.94
N ASP A 235 15.38 -15.42 0.81
CA ASP A 235 14.85 -14.94 -0.48
C ASP A 235 13.60 -15.73 -0.95
N ASP A 236 13.42 -16.97 -0.49
CA ASP A 236 12.33 -17.87 -0.89
C ASP A 236 11.24 -18.05 0.18
N VAL A 237 11.52 -17.66 1.43
CA VAL A 237 10.64 -17.90 2.58
C VAL A 237 10.62 -16.69 3.50
N LEU A 238 9.44 -16.16 3.79
CA LEU A 238 9.20 -15.14 4.81
C LEU A 238 8.43 -15.77 5.98
N VAL A 239 8.99 -15.73 7.18
CA VAL A 239 8.36 -16.28 8.39
C VAL A 239 7.97 -15.14 9.33
N MET A 240 6.71 -15.14 9.77
CA MET A 240 6.17 -14.12 10.66
C MET A 240 5.17 -14.71 11.66
N GLU A 241 4.79 -13.94 12.68
CA GLU A 241 3.77 -14.26 13.66
C GLU A 241 2.46 -14.67 12.96
N PHE A 242 1.91 -15.82 13.37
CA PHE A 242 0.59 -16.22 12.91
C PHE A 242 -0.48 -15.50 13.72
N LEU A 243 -1.24 -14.64 13.06
CA LEU A 243 -2.41 -13.98 13.63
C LEU A 243 -3.66 -14.83 13.34
N PRO A 244 -4.30 -15.44 14.36
CA PRO A 244 -5.46 -16.30 14.16
C PRO A 244 -6.71 -15.49 13.82
N GLY A 245 -7.73 -16.16 13.28
CA GLY A 245 -9.05 -15.55 13.09
C GLY A 245 -9.10 -14.43 12.04
N LEU A 246 -8.04 -14.27 11.25
CA LEU A 246 -7.95 -13.32 10.15
C LEU A 246 -9.06 -13.57 9.11
N ARG A 247 -10.18 -12.87 9.24
CA ARG A 247 -11.32 -12.95 8.34
C ARG A 247 -11.56 -11.60 7.69
N ARG A 248 -11.76 -11.61 6.37
CA ARG A 248 -12.34 -10.46 5.66
C ARG A 248 -13.82 -10.41 6.02
N ARG A 249 -14.22 -9.41 6.79
CA ARG A 249 -15.64 -9.13 7.05
C ARG A 249 -16.17 -8.15 6.01
N SER A 250 -17.28 -8.49 5.39
CA SER A 250 -18.04 -7.50 4.61
C SER A 250 -18.67 -6.49 5.58
N PRO A 251 -18.81 -5.20 5.21
CA PRO A 251 -19.55 -4.24 6.01
C PRO A 251 -20.97 -4.71 6.40
N ASP A 252 -21.58 -5.55 5.56
CA ASP A 252 -22.92 -6.13 5.80
C ASP A 252 -22.94 -7.18 6.92
N GLU A 253 -21.79 -7.75 7.29
CA GLU A 253 -21.62 -8.75 8.35
C GLU A 253 -21.32 -8.12 9.72
N MET A 254 -21.24 -6.79 9.79
CA MET A 254 -20.78 -6.03 10.95
C MET A 254 -21.91 -5.19 11.53
N THR A 255 -21.88 -4.95 12.84
CA THR A 255 -22.76 -3.94 13.45
C THR A 255 -22.35 -2.53 13.03
N GLU A 256 -23.21 -1.54 13.24
CA GLU A 256 -22.84 -0.15 12.96
C GLU A 256 -21.68 0.34 13.84
N ALA A 257 -21.66 -0.08 15.11
CA ALA A 257 -20.57 0.22 16.04
C ALA A 257 -19.24 -0.37 15.54
N ASP A 258 -19.23 -1.65 15.17
CA ASP A 258 -18.05 -2.34 14.65
C ASP A 258 -17.50 -1.66 13.39
N ARG A 259 -18.39 -1.22 12.48
CA ARG A 259 -17.98 -0.51 11.27
C ARG A 259 -17.34 0.82 11.59
N THR A 260 -17.93 1.59 12.51
CA THR A 260 -17.39 2.88 12.94
C THR A 260 -16.02 2.70 13.61
N GLU A 261 -15.88 1.73 14.50
CA GLU A 261 -14.61 1.44 15.18
C GLU A 261 -13.52 1.01 14.20
N ALA A 262 -13.84 0.12 13.26
CA ALA A 262 -12.90 -0.31 12.23
C ALA A 262 -12.43 0.85 11.35
N VAL A 263 -13.34 1.74 10.95
CA VAL A 263 -13.01 2.93 10.15
C VAL A 263 -12.15 3.91 10.96
N LEU A 264 -12.50 4.18 12.21
CA LEU A 264 -11.71 5.08 13.07
C LEU A 264 -10.31 4.53 13.31
N THR A 265 -10.17 3.23 13.58
CA THR A 265 -8.88 2.56 13.76
C THR A 265 -8.04 2.65 12.49
N ALA A 266 -8.61 2.33 11.33
CA ALA A 266 -7.92 2.44 10.05
C ALA A 266 -7.50 3.88 9.73
N LEU A 267 -8.37 4.86 10.00
CA LEU A 267 -8.04 6.28 9.82
C LEU A 267 -6.90 6.68 10.76
N HIS A 268 -6.97 6.40 12.05
CA HIS A 268 -5.89 6.73 12.99
C HIS A 268 -4.54 6.14 12.56
N ALA A 269 -4.52 4.88 12.12
CA ALA A 269 -3.31 4.26 11.59
C ALA A 269 -2.78 5.01 10.35
N VAL A 270 -3.66 5.37 9.41
CA VAL A 270 -3.31 6.17 8.23
C VAL A 270 -2.78 7.54 8.62
N TYR A 271 -3.43 8.23 9.56
CA TYR A 271 -3.00 9.55 10.02
C TYR A 271 -1.62 9.51 10.68
N GLN A 272 -1.38 8.51 11.55
CA GLN A 272 -0.09 8.29 12.19
C GLN A 272 1.00 8.08 11.13
N MET A 273 0.79 7.10 10.25
CA MET A 273 1.70 6.80 9.15
C MET A 273 2.02 8.07 8.35
N HIS A 274 1.01 8.76 7.82
CA HIS A 274 1.22 9.83 6.84
C HIS A 274 1.73 11.12 7.46
N PHE A 275 1.11 11.57 8.56
CA PHE A 275 1.29 12.92 9.09
C PHE A 275 2.25 12.99 10.26
N HIS A 276 2.33 11.95 11.09
CA HIS A 276 3.29 11.92 12.19
C HIS A 276 4.66 11.38 11.75
N ASP A 277 4.68 10.27 11.02
CA ASP A 277 5.93 9.54 10.79
C ASP A 277 6.45 9.63 9.33
N GLY A 278 5.66 10.21 8.43
CA GLY A 278 6.00 10.31 7.01
C GLY A 278 6.16 8.95 6.33
N LEU A 279 5.49 7.92 6.85
CA LEU A 279 5.36 6.59 6.29
C LEU A 279 4.07 6.50 5.47
N VAL A 280 4.12 5.94 4.28
CA VAL A 280 2.93 5.75 3.43
C VAL A 280 2.84 4.29 3.06
N HIS A 281 1.74 3.67 3.45
CA HIS A 281 1.36 2.34 2.98
C HIS A 281 0.67 2.45 1.62
N CYS A 282 1.39 2.15 0.54
CA CYS A 282 0.93 2.41 -0.82
C CYS A 282 -0.10 1.39 -1.33
N ASP A 283 -0.38 0.32 -0.58
CA ASP A 283 -1.27 -0.75 -1.02
C ASP A 283 -2.20 -1.24 0.11
N LEU A 284 -2.93 -0.30 0.73
CA LEU A 284 -3.90 -0.62 1.79
C LEU A 284 -5.23 -1.10 1.16
N HIS A 285 -5.23 -2.32 0.64
CA HIS A 285 -6.41 -2.97 0.06
C HIS A 285 -6.91 -4.13 0.94
N PRO A 286 -8.11 -4.69 0.69
CA PRO A 286 -8.68 -5.77 1.52
C PRO A 286 -7.86 -7.07 1.61
N GLY A 287 -6.77 -7.18 0.85
CA GLY A 287 -5.82 -8.29 0.96
C GLY A 287 -4.65 -8.02 1.91
N ASN A 288 -4.43 -6.77 2.34
CA ASN A 288 -3.40 -6.43 3.33
C ASN A 288 -4.00 -5.93 4.65
N LEU A 289 -5.34 -5.78 4.71
CA LEU A 289 -6.08 -5.37 5.90
C LEU A 289 -7.19 -6.37 6.21
N ALA A 290 -7.26 -6.82 7.45
CA ALA A 290 -8.37 -7.62 7.97
C ALA A 290 -8.84 -7.09 9.33
N LEU A 291 -10.02 -7.54 9.75
CA LEU A 291 -10.59 -7.17 11.04
C LEU A 291 -10.85 -8.44 11.83
N SER A 292 -10.29 -8.53 13.03
CA SER A 292 -10.54 -9.64 13.93
C SER A 292 -10.31 -9.25 15.38
N ASP A 293 -10.99 -9.95 16.28
CA ASP A 293 -10.73 -9.89 17.73
C ASP A 293 -9.57 -10.83 18.02
N VAL A 294 -8.34 -10.31 18.04
CA VAL A 294 -7.12 -11.14 18.18
C VAL A 294 -6.72 -11.35 19.64
N ASP A 295 -7.14 -10.47 20.55
CA ASP A 295 -6.83 -10.57 21.99
C ASP A 295 -7.97 -11.18 22.83
N GLY A 296 -9.13 -11.43 22.21
CA GLY A 296 -10.29 -12.05 22.84
C GLY A 296 -11.08 -11.11 23.75
N ASN A 297 -10.90 -9.79 23.59
CA ASN A 297 -11.55 -8.78 24.42
C ASN A 297 -12.98 -8.42 23.93
N GLY A 298 -13.41 -8.95 22.78
CA GLY A 298 -14.72 -8.71 22.18
C GLY A 298 -14.77 -7.50 21.23
N ALA A 299 -13.68 -6.77 21.04
CA ALA A 299 -13.54 -5.65 20.09
C ALA A 299 -12.79 -6.08 18.83
N LEU A 300 -12.95 -5.32 17.74
CA LEU A 300 -12.29 -5.63 16.47
C LEU A 300 -10.98 -4.85 16.33
N ASP A 301 -9.87 -5.58 16.18
CA ASP A 301 -8.57 -5.03 15.82
C ASP A 301 -8.40 -4.95 14.31
N ALA A 302 -7.73 -3.89 13.84
CA ALA A 302 -7.25 -3.78 12.48
C ALA A 302 -5.93 -4.56 12.34
N LEU A 303 -5.93 -5.52 11.43
CA LEU A 303 -4.78 -6.38 11.18
C LEU A 303 -4.15 -5.96 9.87
N VAL A 304 -3.00 -5.28 9.93
CA VAL A 304 -2.20 -5.05 8.73
C VAL A 304 -1.33 -6.29 8.54
N ALA A 305 -1.85 -7.19 7.72
CA ALA A 305 -1.29 -8.50 7.53
C ALA A 305 -0.90 -8.66 6.06
N ASN A 306 0.41 -8.62 5.78
CA ASN A 306 0.95 -9.06 4.47
C ASN A 306 0.84 -10.59 4.28
N GLN A 307 -0.03 -11.26 5.05
CA GLN A 307 -0.28 -12.68 4.99
C GLN A 307 -0.98 -13.10 3.68
N TRP A 308 -1.62 -12.18 2.96
CA TRP A 308 -2.24 -12.51 1.67
C TRP A 308 -1.57 -11.81 0.48
N GLU A 309 -1.13 -10.57 0.61
CA GLU A 309 -0.43 -9.82 -0.44
C GLU A 309 0.76 -9.03 0.12
N ASN A 310 1.61 -8.48 -0.76
CA ASN A 310 2.78 -7.71 -0.35
C ASN A 310 2.40 -6.24 -0.19
N SER A 311 3.12 -5.53 0.68
CA SER A 311 2.93 -4.09 0.88
C SER A 311 4.15 -3.29 0.44
N VAL A 312 3.89 -2.19 -0.26
CA VAL A 312 4.91 -1.18 -0.60
C VAL A 312 4.80 -0.05 0.40
N LEU A 313 5.92 0.29 1.04
CA LEU A 313 6.02 1.44 1.93
C LEU A 313 6.91 2.51 1.30
N LEU A 314 6.45 3.76 1.31
CA LEU A 314 7.30 4.92 1.09
C LEU A 314 7.58 5.56 2.44
N ARG A 315 8.85 5.74 2.78
CA ARG A 315 9.26 6.47 3.98
C ARG A 315 9.94 7.74 3.54
N ASN A 316 9.46 8.88 4.01
CA ASN A 316 10.17 10.13 3.86
C ASN A 316 11.47 10.05 4.69
N ARG A 317 12.59 9.78 4.00
CA ARG A 317 13.93 9.74 4.59
C ARG A 317 14.70 11.04 4.35
N ALA A 318 14.02 12.11 3.90
CA ALA A 318 14.67 13.40 3.82
C ALA A 318 15.25 13.70 5.21
N PRO A 319 16.56 14.00 5.32
CA PRO A 319 17.21 14.26 6.61
C PRO A 319 16.55 15.41 7.37
N ASN A 320 15.74 16.21 6.65
CA ASN A 320 14.87 17.26 7.17
C ASN A 320 13.41 16.96 6.79
N ALA A 321 12.81 15.91 7.35
CA ALA A 321 11.34 15.86 7.47
C ALA A 321 10.97 17.11 8.27
N GLY A 322 10.44 18.12 7.56
CA GLY A 322 10.70 19.53 7.87
C GLY A 322 10.48 19.87 9.34
N ASN A 323 11.53 20.34 10.01
CA ASN A 323 11.34 21.09 11.24
C ASN A 323 10.37 22.22 10.90
N ALA A 324 9.26 22.28 11.61
CA ALA A 324 8.23 23.26 11.39
C ALA A 324 7.86 23.86 12.74
N ALA A 325 7.40 25.09 12.70
CA ALA A 325 6.76 25.69 13.86
C ALA A 325 5.27 25.84 13.59
N TYR A 326 4.46 25.50 14.58
CA TYR A 326 3.02 25.64 14.57
C TYR A 326 2.65 26.73 15.56
N LEU A 327 2.16 27.86 15.06
CA LEU A 327 1.86 29.03 15.87
C LEU A 327 0.36 29.19 16.07
N ARG A 328 -0.12 28.98 17.30
CA ARG A 328 -1.48 29.35 17.68
C ARG A 328 -1.52 30.84 18.05
N LEU A 329 -2.13 31.66 17.21
CA LEU A 329 -2.19 33.11 17.40
C LEU A 329 -3.48 33.51 18.12
N LEU A 330 -3.37 34.11 19.30
CA LEU A 330 -4.49 34.49 20.14
C LEU A 330 -4.51 35.99 20.41
N ARG A 331 -5.70 36.61 20.46
CA ARG A 331 -5.92 38.00 20.86
C ARG A 331 -6.94 38.09 22.02
N PRO A 332 -6.97 39.20 22.78
CA PRO A 332 -8.00 39.43 23.78
C PRO A 332 -9.42 39.39 23.18
N GLY A 333 -10.32 38.64 23.81
CA GLY A 333 -11.73 38.59 23.46
C GLY A 333 -12.54 39.73 24.10
N ALA A 334 -13.57 40.22 23.41
CA ALA A 334 -14.42 41.31 23.90
C ALA A 334 -15.17 40.98 25.21
N ALA A 335 -15.45 39.69 25.47
CA ALA A 335 -16.09 39.21 26.69
C ALA A 335 -15.08 38.73 27.77
N GLY A 336 -13.79 39.05 27.60
CA GLY A 336 -12.69 38.46 28.38
C GLY A 336 -12.20 37.13 27.79
N GLY A 337 -11.00 36.71 28.20
CA GLY A 337 -10.35 35.51 27.67
C GLY A 337 -9.59 35.73 26.36
N TRP A 338 -9.12 34.64 25.76
CA TRP A 338 -8.33 34.64 24.53
C TRP A 338 -9.12 33.99 23.39
N VAL A 339 -9.13 34.62 22.22
CA VAL A 339 -9.76 34.11 21.01
C VAL A 339 -8.76 34.07 19.86
N ASP A 340 -8.97 33.23 18.86
CA ASP A 340 -8.07 33.14 17.72
C ASP A 340 -7.97 34.50 16.99
N ALA A 341 -6.74 34.90 16.66
CA ALA A 341 -6.42 36.17 16.04
C ALA A 341 -6.65 36.15 14.53
N ILE A 342 -7.89 35.87 14.13
CA ILE A 342 -8.27 35.73 12.72
C ILE A 342 -7.88 36.98 11.92
N GLY A 343 -7.22 36.75 10.79
CA GLY A 343 -6.63 37.76 9.91
C GLY A 343 -5.15 38.05 10.19
N ALA A 344 -4.58 37.54 11.28
CA ALA A 344 -3.16 37.72 11.58
C ALA A 344 -2.28 37.05 10.52
N GLU A 345 -1.23 37.76 10.12
CA GLU A 345 -0.24 37.36 9.12
C GLU A 345 1.09 37.08 9.82
N VAL A 346 1.81 36.06 9.36
CA VAL A 346 3.15 35.71 9.82
C VAL A 346 4.06 35.66 8.62
N ASP A 347 5.04 36.56 8.61
CA ASP A 347 6.11 36.61 7.61
C ASP A 347 7.38 36.03 8.22
N HIS A 348 8.04 35.12 7.50
CA HIS A 348 9.37 34.61 7.87
C HIS A 348 10.20 34.38 6.61
N GLU A 349 11.53 34.42 6.76
CA GLU A 349 12.44 34.27 5.64
C GLU A 349 12.87 32.80 5.46
N ILE A 350 12.74 32.29 4.25
CA ILE A 350 13.26 30.97 3.86
C ILE A 350 14.12 31.14 2.61
N ASN A 351 15.40 30.81 2.71
CA ASN A 351 16.36 30.83 1.59
C ASN A 351 16.41 32.17 0.81
N GLY A 352 16.28 33.30 1.50
CA GLY A 352 16.28 34.63 0.87
C GLY A 352 14.91 35.09 0.36
N GLU A 353 13.85 34.31 0.55
CA GLU A 353 12.49 34.66 0.17
C GLU A 353 11.58 34.81 1.41
N THR A 354 10.82 35.89 1.48
CA THR A 354 9.78 36.05 2.50
C THR A 354 8.60 35.16 2.18
N LYS A 355 8.24 34.28 3.12
CA LYS A 355 7.03 33.45 3.08
C LYS A 355 6.01 34.01 4.07
N ARG A 356 4.83 34.32 3.54
CA ARG A 356 3.68 34.79 4.30
C ARG A 356 2.68 33.67 4.52
N ALA A 357 2.23 33.51 5.76
CA ALA A 357 1.10 32.67 6.12
C ALA A 357 0.08 33.51 6.90
N GLN A 358 -1.21 33.22 6.73
CA GLN A 358 -2.28 34.01 7.33
C GLN A 358 -3.31 33.11 8.00
N LEU A 359 -3.79 33.53 9.17
CA LEU A 359 -4.87 32.86 9.87
C LEU A 359 -6.22 33.28 9.27
N TYR A 360 -6.82 32.47 8.42
CA TYR A 360 -8.06 32.82 7.71
C TYR A 360 -9.35 32.52 8.49
N PRO A 361 -10.40 33.37 8.38
CA PRO A 361 -11.77 32.96 8.69
C PRO A 361 -12.27 32.01 7.60
N THR A 362 -12.95 30.94 8.00
CA THR A 362 -13.51 29.93 7.10
C THR A 362 -14.47 30.53 6.06
N ASN A 363 -14.24 30.25 4.77
CA ASN A 363 -15.24 30.43 3.71
C ASN A 363 -15.62 29.06 3.11
N GLY A 364 -16.66 28.45 3.69
CA GLY A 364 -17.72 27.74 2.97
C GLY A 364 -17.52 26.38 2.29
N HIS A 365 -16.37 26.00 1.70
CA HIS A 365 -16.38 24.84 0.76
C HIS A 365 -15.33 23.73 0.89
N ALA A 366 -14.28 23.83 1.72
CA ALA A 366 -13.45 22.67 2.06
C ALA A 366 -12.51 23.00 3.22
N GLY A 367 -12.52 22.16 4.25
CA GLY A 367 -11.42 22.04 5.22
C GLY A 367 -11.42 23.09 6.33
N ALA A 368 -11.47 22.63 7.58
CA ALA A 368 -11.14 23.45 8.73
C ALA A 368 -9.66 23.86 8.65
N SER A 369 -9.37 25.15 8.48
CA SER A 369 -8.06 25.67 8.88
C SER A 369 -8.00 25.56 10.40
N GLY A 370 -7.00 24.83 10.91
CA GLY A 370 -6.76 24.75 12.35
C GLY A 370 -6.46 26.14 12.95
N PRO A 371 -6.49 26.28 14.29
CA PRO A 371 -6.20 27.55 14.97
C PRO A 371 -4.71 27.96 14.86
N GLU A 372 -3.95 27.35 13.97
CA GLU A 372 -2.50 27.41 13.91
C GLU A 372 -2.01 27.82 12.51
N VAL A 373 -0.95 28.61 12.50
CA VAL A 373 -0.18 28.96 11.31
C VAL A 373 1.08 28.08 11.27
N GLN A 374 1.30 27.39 10.15
CA GLN A 374 2.50 26.55 9.96
C GLN A 374 3.62 27.35 9.29
N LEU A 375 4.80 27.32 9.88
CA LEU A 375 6.04 27.88 9.34
C LEU A 375 7.03 26.75 9.02
N ALA A 376 7.68 26.81 7.87
CA ALA A 376 8.71 25.83 7.52
C ALA A 376 10.07 26.31 8.02
N LEU A 377 10.76 25.46 8.78
CA LEU A 377 12.13 25.69 9.28
C LEU A 377 13.06 24.65 8.64
N PRO A 378 13.40 24.78 7.35
CA PRO A 378 14.10 23.71 6.61
C PRO A 378 15.46 23.31 7.19
N LYS A 379 16.07 24.15 8.04
CA LYS A 379 17.33 23.87 8.75
C LYS A 379 17.16 23.38 10.19
N GLY A 380 15.94 23.40 10.75
CA GLY A 380 15.71 23.07 12.16
C GLY A 380 16.21 24.07 13.18
N GLU A 381 16.66 25.22 12.70
CA GLU A 381 17.13 26.31 13.53
C GLU A 381 15.96 27.27 13.80
N PRO A 382 16.02 28.03 14.90
CA PRO A 382 15.07 29.10 15.16
C PRO A 382 15.06 30.09 14.01
N THR A 383 13.88 30.63 13.68
CA THR A 383 13.78 31.72 12.72
C THR A 383 13.08 32.91 13.34
N GLU A 384 13.45 34.09 12.87
CA GLU A 384 12.75 35.31 13.19
C GLU A 384 11.47 35.38 12.34
N ALA A 385 10.31 35.53 12.99
CA ALA A 385 9.03 35.68 12.34
C ALA A 385 8.37 37.01 12.73
N THR A 386 7.91 37.75 11.74
CA THR A 386 7.18 38.99 11.90
C THR A 386 5.69 38.71 11.87
N ILE A 387 5.00 38.94 12.99
CA ILE A 387 3.56 38.75 13.12
C ILE A 387 2.87 40.10 13.00
N THR A 388 1.93 40.21 12.07
CA THR A 388 1.08 41.40 11.86
C THR A 388 -0.37 41.04 12.19
N TRP A 389 -1.04 41.83 13.03
CA TRP A 389 -2.45 41.61 13.37
C TRP A 389 -3.21 42.93 13.52
N ARG A 390 -4.54 42.85 13.57
CA ARG A 390 -5.42 44.00 13.76
C ARG A 390 -6.33 43.81 14.96
N ASP A 391 -6.46 44.85 15.77
CA ASP A 391 -7.42 44.95 16.87
C ASP A 391 -8.21 46.27 16.81
N GLY A 392 -8.94 46.58 17.89
CA GLY A 392 -9.75 47.80 17.99
C GLY A 392 -8.95 49.11 18.01
N ASN A 393 -7.64 49.06 18.25
CA ASN A 393 -6.74 50.21 18.32
C ASN A 393 -5.94 50.41 17.02
N GLY A 394 -5.97 49.46 16.09
CA GLY A 394 -5.31 49.57 14.79
C GLY A 394 -4.59 48.30 14.36
N VAL A 395 -3.62 48.46 13.46
CA VAL A 395 -2.73 47.38 13.00
C VAL A 395 -1.47 47.39 13.86
N HIS A 396 -1.06 46.22 14.32
CA HIS A 396 0.13 45.99 15.11
C HIS A 396 1.06 45.03 14.38
N GLN A 397 2.35 45.16 14.66
CA GLN A 397 3.39 44.29 14.12
C GLN A 397 4.42 44.03 15.20
N SER A 398 4.83 42.77 15.36
CA SER A 398 5.84 42.37 16.34
C SER A 398 6.64 41.20 15.81
N THR A 399 7.93 41.23 16.10
CA THR A 399 8.87 40.19 15.70
C THR A 399 9.08 39.22 16.85
N VAL A 400 9.09 37.92 16.57
CA VAL A 400 9.30 36.85 17.55
C VAL A 400 10.27 35.81 17.02
N ASP A 401 11.14 35.33 17.90
CA ASP A 401 11.97 34.15 17.61
C ASP A 401 11.13 32.88 17.75
N VAL A 402 11.04 32.13 16.67
CA VAL A 402 10.23 30.92 16.58
C VAL A 402 11.12 29.69 16.51
N GLN A 403 10.99 28.83 17.50
CA GLN A 403 11.66 27.53 17.55
C GLN A 403 10.83 26.46 16.79
N PRO A 404 11.42 25.36 16.34
CA PRO A 404 10.64 24.19 15.92
C PRO A 404 9.67 23.71 17.03
N GLY A 405 8.49 23.21 16.64
CA GLY A 405 7.46 22.71 17.56
C GLY A 405 6.19 23.58 17.62
N HIS A 406 5.34 23.33 18.62
CA HIS A 406 4.07 24.06 18.82
C HIS A 406 4.24 25.20 19.81
N HIS A 407 3.74 26.37 19.46
CA HIS A 407 3.83 27.58 20.29
C HIS A 407 2.49 28.31 20.33
N THR A 408 2.18 28.92 21.47
CA THR A 408 1.05 29.84 21.58
C THR A 408 1.56 31.27 21.64
N VAL A 409 1.13 32.11 20.70
CA VAL A 409 1.48 33.53 20.67
C VAL A 409 0.29 34.35 21.11
N LYS A 410 0.47 35.11 22.19
CA LYS A 410 -0.53 36.03 22.71
C LYS A 410 -0.27 37.44 22.17
N LEU A 411 -1.27 38.01 21.51
CA LEU A 411 -1.24 39.30 20.82
C LEU A 411 -2.03 40.33 21.62
N ASP A 412 -1.38 40.97 22.60
CA ASP A 412 -1.97 41.97 23.50
C ASP A 412 -1.10 43.24 23.51
N GLY A 413 -1.14 43.97 22.40
CA GLY A 413 -0.26 45.11 22.11
C GLY A 413 1.20 44.75 21.77
N THR A 414 1.65 43.55 22.12
CA THR A 414 2.92 42.93 21.68
C THR A 414 2.68 41.45 21.38
N ALA A 415 3.56 40.81 20.60
CA ALA A 415 3.51 39.37 20.41
C ALA A 415 4.45 38.69 21.41
N VAL A 416 3.90 37.90 22.33
CA VAL A 416 4.69 37.15 23.33
C VAL A 416 4.49 35.65 23.10
N LEU A 417 5.59 34.94 22.82
CA LEU A 417 5.62 33.48 22.73
C LEU A 417 5.45 32.89 24.13
N ARG A 418 4.61 31.86 24.26
CA ARG A 418 4.42 31.09 25.49
C ARG A 418 4.45 29.59 25.26
#